data_AF-A0A7Y6VAY9-F1
#
_entry.id   AF-A0A7Y6VAY9-F1
#
_cell.length_a   1.000
_cell.length_b   1.000
_cell.length_c   1.000
_cell.angle_alpha   90.00
_cell.angle_beta   90.00
_cell.angle_gamma   90.00
#
_symmetry.space_group_name_H-M   'P 1'
#
loop_
_entity.id
_entity.type
_entity.pdbx_description
1 polymer ?
#
loop_
_entity_poly.entity_id
_entity_poly.type
_entity_poly.pdbx_seq_one_letter_code
_entity_poly.pdbx_strand_id
1 'polypeptide(L)'
;MALQDSNPERRNLLLISLCFVVFILGGGSIPKDEMRLQVISVSFSRPEVLNIIVCLVFLWFLYRYRVVNRNSFLKEFREEINGLRNKRFLKKFIEKSIGHPLAPRVASKQANETGMLIEWLRWHKGCLKACVIEMKLTRDDLGRISGQGKVDGGLKEIISLTGFKGWLVGLRLLVVCFMEQPSFSSHIVPYVFAFFAIGLWVNEYIF
;
A
#
# COMPACT_ATOMS: atom_id res chain seq x y z
N MET A 1 -8.89 22.21 -6.28
CA MET A 1 -7.81 21.35 -6.83
C MET A 1 -8.52 20.18 -7.49
N ALA A 2 -8.53 20.10 -8.81
CA ALA A 2 -9.23 19.03 -9.51
C ALA A 2 -8.68 17.69 -9.03
N LEU A 3 -9.57 16.78 -8.64
CA LEU A 3 -9.28 15.39 -8.30
C LEU A 3 -8.87 14.66 -9.59
N GLN A 4 -7.77 15.09 -10.19
CA GLN A 4 -7.13 14.46 -11.34
C GLN A 4 -6.31 13.29 -10.81
N ASP A 5 -7.04 12.36 -10.19
CA ASP A 5 -6.52 11.06 -9.88
C ASP A 5 -6.16 10.37 -11.20
N SER A 6 -4.88 10.04 -11.38
CA SER A 6 -4.38 9.35 -12.57
C SER A 6 -4.93 7.93 -12.71
N ASN A 7 -5.58 7.40 -11.67
CA ASN A 7 -6.20 6.08 -11.67
C ASN A 7 -7.73 6.19 -11.78
N PRO A 8 -8.32 5.99 -12.98
CA PRO A 8 -9.75 6.17 -13.19
C PRO A 8 -10.58 5.17 -12.39
N GLU A 9 -10.11 3.95 -12.19
CA GLU A 9 -10.80 2.91 -11.40
C GLU A 9 -10.89 3.31 -9.92
N ARG A 10 -9.80 3.86 -9.37
CA ARG A 10 -9.78 4.38 -7.99
C ARG A 10 -10.79 5.49 -7.81
N ARG A 11 -10.77 6.46 -8.72
CA ARG A 11 -11.68 7.60 -8.71
C ARG A 11 -13.13 7.15 -8.83
N ASN A 12 -13.43 6.24 -9.75
CA ASN A 12 -14.79 5.75 -9.97
C ASN A 12 -15.33 5.05 -8.71
N LEU A 13 -14.53 4.17 -8.10
CA LEU A 13 -14.93 3.49 -6.86
C LEU A 13 -15.12 4.47 -5.70
N LEU A 14 -14.22 5.44 -5.53
CA LEU A 14 -14.35 6.46 -4.49
C LEU A 14 -15.59 7.33 -4.69
N LEU A 15 -15.81 7.84 -5.91
CA LEU A 15 -16.95 8.69 -6.23
C LEU A 15 -18.27 7.96 -6.00
N ILE A 16 -18.41 6.74 -6.53
CA ILE A 16 -19.66 6.00 -6.36
C ILE A 16 -19.89 5.65 -4.88
N SER A 17 -18.84 5.23 -4.14
CA SER A 17 -18.96 4.93 -2.70
C SER A 17 -19.37 6.17 -1.91
N LEU A 18 -18.78 7.33 -2.22
CA LEU A 18 -19.14 8.60 -1.58
C LEU A 18 -20.58 9.00 -1.89
N CYS A 19 -21.02 8.87 -3.15
CA CYS A 19 -22.41 9.14 -3.52
C CYS A 19 -23.40 8.25 -2.75
N PHE A 20 -23.09 6.96 -2.58
CA PHE A 20 -23.91 6.05 -1.76
C PHE A 20 -23.96 6.49 -0.29
N VAL A 21 -22.80 6.79 0.31
CA VAL A 21 -22.73 7.24 1.71
C VAL A 21 -23.52 8.52 1.92
N VAL A 22 -23.34 9.52 1.05
CA VAL A 22 -24.06 10.80 1.13
C VAL A 22 -25.56 10.61 0.90
N PHE A 23 -25.95 9.75 -0.05
CA PHE A 23 -27.35 9.45 -0.31
C PHE A 23 -28.01 8.83 0.92
N ILE A 24 -27.42 7.79 1.51
CA ILE A 24 -28.00 7.09 2.66
C ILE A 24 -28.00 7.99 3.91
N LEU A 25 -26.86 8.58 4.27
CA LEU A 25 -26.77 9.45 5.45
C LEU A 25 -27.59 10.73 5.32
N GLY A 26 -27.85 11.18 4.08
CA GLY A 26 -28.73 12.31 3.78
C GLY A 26 -30.22 11.97 3.86
N GLY A 27 -30.60 10.75 4.22
CA GLY A 27 -31.99 10.30 4.24
C GLY A 27 -32.59 10.09 2.84
N GLY A 28 -31.74 9.92 1.84
CA GLY A 28 -32.14 9.63 0.47
C GLY A 28 -32.89 8.30 0.41
N SER A 29 -34.06 8.32 -0.20
CA SER A 29 -34.85 7.13 -0.50
C SER A 29 -35.36 7.20 -1.92
N ILE A 30 -35.49 6.03 -2.54
CA ILE A 30 -36.10 5.92 -3.87
C ILE A 30 -37.60 5.65 -3.63
N PRO A 31 -38.52 6.49 -4.15
CA PRO A 31 -39.96 6.27 -4.00
C PRO A 31 -40.37 4.92 -4.62
N LYS A 32 -41.34 4.24 -4.01
CA LYS A 32 -41.76 2.88 -4.41
C LYS A 32 -42.54 2.84 -5.73
N ASP A 33 -43.32 3.89 -6.01
CA ASP A 33 -44.31 3.83 -7.09
C ASP A 33 -43.77 4.41 -8.41
N GLU A 34 -43.33 5.67 -8.43
CA GLU A 34 -42.80 6.32 -9.63
C GLU A 34 -41.61 7.22 -9.30
N MET A 35 -40.54 7.09 -10.09
CA MET A 35 -39.40 8.01 -10.05
C MET A 35 -39.38 8.86 -11.33
N ARG A 36 -39.38 10.19 -11.18
CA ARG A 36 -39.24 11.14 -12.30
C ARG A 36 -37.89 11.83 -12.26
N LEU A 37 -37.06 11.62 -13.29
CA LEU A 37 -35.85 12.41 -13.47
C LEU A 37 -36.23 13.77 -14.07
N GLN A 38 -36.26 14.80 -13.23
CA GLN A 38 -36.69 16.16 -13.60
C GLN A 38 -35.91 16.74 -14.79
N VAL A 39 -34.65 16.33 -14.98
CA VAL A 39 -33.77 16.88 -16.03
C VAL A 39 -34.13 16.39 -17.43
N ILE A 40 -34.71 15.19 -17.56
CA ILE A 40 -34.95 14.54 -18.86
C ILE A 40 -36.40 14.07 -19.04
N SER A 41 -37.31 14.41 -18.12
CA SER A 41 -38.71 13.99 -18.13
C SER A 41 -38.91 12.48 -18.30
N VAL A 42 -37.93 11.67 -17.84
CA VAL A 42 -38.03 10.21 -17.84
C VAL A 42 -38.71 9.76 -16.57
N SER A 43 -39.74 8.91 -16.71
CA SER A 43 -40.41 8.25 -15.59
C SER A 43 -40.07 6.76 -15.57
N PHE A 44 -39.80 6.24 -14.38
CA PHE A 44 -39.55 4.81 -14.16
C PHE A 44 -40.71 4.22 -13.40
N SER A 45 -41.36 3.21 -13.99
CA SER A 45 -42.47 2.47 -13.38
C SER A 45 -42.00 1.35 -12.42
N ARG A 46 -40.69 1.06 -12.38
CA ARG A 46 -40.09 0.01 -11.54
C ARG A 46 -38.77 0.51 -10.91
N PRO A 47 -38.83 1.40 -9.91
CA PRO A 47 -37.64 1.96 -9.27
C PRO A 47 -36.74 0.90 -8.60
N GLU A 48 -37.30 -0.24 -8.20
CA GLU A 48 -36.55 -1.36 -7.64
C GLU A 48 -35.48 -1.91 -8.60
N VAL A 49 -35.81 -1.99 -9.89
CA VAL A 49 -34.86 -2.45 -10.93
C VAL A 49 -33.69 -1.48 -11.04
N LEU A 50 -33.94 -0.17 -10.90
CA LEU A 50 -32.90 0.84 -10.91
C LEU A 50 -31.95 0.65 -9.72
N ASN A 51 -32.48 0.40 -8.52
CA ASN A 51 -31.65 0.13 -7.34
C ASN A 51 -30.73 -1.08 -7.55
N ILE A 52 -31.25 -2.17 -8.12
CA ILE A 52 -30.46 -3.37 -8.46
C ILE A 52 -29.35 -3.02 -9.47
N ILE A 53 -29.67 -2.25 -10.53
CA ILE A 53 -28.68 -1.83 -11.54
C ILE A 53 -27.57 -0.99 -10.88
N VAL A 54 -27.91 -0.02 -10.03
CA VAL A 54 -26.92 0.82 -9.34
C VAL A 54 -26.02 -0.05 -8.44
N CYS A 55 -26.59 -1.02 -7.73
CA CYS A 55 -25.83 -1.97 -6.91
C CYS A 55 -24.89 -2.84 -7.77
N LEU A 56 -25.35 -3.35 -8.92
CA LEU A 56 -24.52 -4.12 -9.85
C LEU A 56 -23.37 -3.28 -10.42
N VAL A 57 -23.63 -2.03 -10.78
CA VAL A 57 -22.59 -1.09 -11.25
C VAL A 57 -21.57 -0.81 -10.15
N PHE A 58 -22.03 -0.64 -8.90
CA PHE A 58 -21.16 -0.48 -7.74
C PHE A 58 -20.24 -1.69 -7.51
N LEU A 59 -20.82 -2.90 -7.48
CA LEU A 59 -20.06 -4.15 -7.36
C LEU A 59 -19.08 -4.35 -8.52
N TRP A 60 -19.48 -3.96 -9.74
CA TRP A 60 -18.60 -3.98 -10.91
C TRP A 60 -17.39 -3.06 -10.73
N PHE A 61 -17.57 -1.83 -10.25
CA PHE A 61 -16.44 -0.93 -9.97
C PHE A 61 -15.52 -1.47 -8.87
N LEU A 62 -16.08 -2.07 -7.81
CA LEU A 62 -15.30 -2.72 -6.76
C LEU A 62 -14.47 -3.87 -7.31
N TYR A 63 -15.07 -4.72 -8.14
CA TYR A 63 -14.40 -5.83 -8.81
C TYR A 63 -13.29 -5.35 -9.75
N ARG A 64 -13.59 -4.40 -10.64
CA ARG A 64 -12.61 -3.85 -11.59
C ARG A 64 -11.44 -3.20 -10.88
N TYR A 65 -11.69 -2.42 -9.83
CA TYR A 65 -10.65 -1.83 -9.00
C TYR A 65 -9.71 -2.90 -8.42
N ARG A 66 -10.28 -3.99 -7.89
CA ARG A 66 -9.48 -5.13 -7.40
C ARG A 66 -8.65 -5.78 -8.49
N VAL A 67 -9.22 -6.05 -9.66
CA VAL A 67 -8.51 -6.71 -10.76
C VAL A 67 -7.33 -5.85 -11.23
N VAL A 68 -7.53 -4.56 -11.44
CA VAL A 68 -6.51 -3.64 -11.97
C VAL A 68 -5.38 -3.43 -10.95
N ASN A 69 -5.70 -3.26 -9.67
CA ASN A 69 -4.71 -2.87 -8.67
C ASN A 69 -4.07 -4.04 -7.89
N ARG A 70 -4.53 -5.29 -8.09
CA ARG A 70 -4.02 -6.47 -7.36
C ARG A 70 -2.50 -6.64 -7.43
N ASN A 71 -1.93 -6.46 -8.63
CA ASN A 71 -0.50 -6.66 -8.85
C ASN A 71 0.31 -5.39 -8.57
N SER A 72 -0.28 -4.21 -8.83
CA SER A 72 0.35 -2.91 -8.61
C SER A 72 0.61 -2.66 -7.13
N PHE A 73 -0.37 -2.94 -6.26
CA PHE A 73 -0.19 -2.78 -4.80
C PHE A 73 0.99 -3.59 -4.27
N LEU A 74 1.10 -4.89 -4.64
CA LEU A 74 2.19 -5.73 -4.15
C LEU A 74 3.56 -5.26 -4.63
N LYS A 75 3.63 -4.75 -5.86
CA LYS A 75 4.86 -4.19 -6.43
C LYS A 75 5.25 -2.90 -5.71
N GLU A 76 4.34 -1.94 -5.63
CA GLU A 76 4.56 -0.66 -4.98
C GLU A 76 4.90 -0.84 -3.50
N PHE A 77 4.12 -1.63 -2.76
CA PHE A 77 4.37 -1.93 -1.35
C PHE A 77 5.73 -2.59 -1.13
N ARG A 78 6.16 -3.48 -2.04
CA ARG A 78 7.50 -4.06 -1.99
C ARG A 78 8.57 -2.99 -2.20
N GLU A 79 8.40 -2.08 -3.13
CA GLU A 79 9.34 -0.97 -3.38
C GLU A 79 9.40 -0.01 -2.19
N GLU A 80 8.25 0.34 -1.61
CA GLU A 80 8.13 1.17 -0.41
C GLU A 80 8.85 0.55 0.80
N ILE A 81 8.56 -0.72 1.11
CA ILE A 81 9.27 -1.44 2.18
C ILE A 81 10.78 -1.47 1.92
N ASN A 82 11.20 -1.70 0.67
CA ASN A 82 12.63 -1.69 0.32
C ASN A 82 13.25 -0.29 0.49
N GLY A 83 12.50 0.78 0.27
CA GLY A 83 12.92 2.16 0.60
C GLY A 83 13.24 2.35 2.07
N LEU A 84 12.59 1.60 2.97
CA LEU A 84 12.82 1.65 4.41
C LEU A 84 14.07 0.89 4.89
N ARG A 85 14.81 0.21 4.00
CA ARG A 85 16.03 -0.56 4.34
C ARG A 85 17.08 0.25 5.09
N ASN A 86 17.09 1.57 4.90
CA ASN A 86 18.07 2.46 5.50
C ASN A 86 17.69 3.02 6.89
N LYS A 87 16.53 2.66 7.45
CA LYS A 87 16.08 3.16 8.76
C LYS A 87 17.00 2.68 9.89
N ARG A 88 17.37 3.58 10.80
CA ARG A 88 18.36 3.33 11.88
C ARG A 88 17.99 2.15 12.77
N PHE A 89 16.71 2.00 13.13
CA PHE A 89 16.27 0.93 14.03
C PHE A 89 16.38 -0.46 13.39
N LEU A 90 16.15 -0.56 12.08
CA LEU A 90 16.31 -1.81 11.32
C LEU A 90 17.78 -2.19 11.20
N LYS A 91 18.64 -1.21 10.87
CA LYS A 91 20.10 -1.42 10.82
C LYS A 91 20.64 -1.97 12.14
N LYS A 92 20.28 -1.34 13.26
CA LYS A 92 20.67 -1.80 14.61
C LYS A 92 20.21 -3.24 14.92
N PHE A 93 19.01 -3.61 14.48
CA PHE A 93 18.52 -4.98 14.65
C PHE A 93 19.36 -5.97 13.86
N ILE A 94 19.63 -5.66 12.59
CA ILE A 94 20.40 -6.49 11.67
C ILE A 94 21.86 -6.63 12.13
N GLU A 95 22.52 -5.53 12.51
CA GLU A 95 23.88 -5.53 13.07
C GLU A 95 23.99 -6.45 14.28
N LYS A 96 22.99 -6.39 15.17
CA LYS A 96 22.93 -7.25 16.34
C LYS A 96 22.69 -8.73 15.99
N SER A 97 21.95 -9.01 14.91
CA SER A 97 21.67 -10.37 14.46
C SER A 97 22.87 -11.01 13.76
N ILE A 98 23.62 -10.25 12.96
CA ILE A 98 24.81 -10.74 12.24
C ILE A 98 26.03 -10.78 13.16
N GLY A 99 26.11 -9.87 14.14
CA GLY A 99 27.32 -9.67 14.94
C GLY A 99 28.40 -8.84 14.25
N HIS A 100 28.12 -8.31 13.05
CA HIS A 100 29.00 -7.41 12.30
C HIS A 100 28.32 -6.05 12.06
N PRO A 101 29.07 -4.94 12.11
CA PRO A 101 28.54 -3.63 11.76
C PRO A 101 28.21 -3.57 10.27
N LEU A 102 27.06 -3.00 9.93
CA LEU A 102 26.77 -2.60 8.55
C LEU A 102 27.68 -1.44 8.18
N ALA A 103 27.98 -1.29 6.89
CA ALA A 103 28.94 -0.30 6.39
C ALA A 103 28.76 1.07 7.08
N PRO A 104 29.77 1.55 7.83
CA PRO A 104 29.61 2.73 8.66
C PRO A 104 29.54 3.99 7.77
N ARG A 105 28.69 4.96 8.15
CA ARG A 105 28.70 6.30 7.54
C ARG A 105 29.92 7.08 8.01
N VAL A 106 31.10 6.79 7.46
CA VAL A 106 32.33 7.54 7.77
C VAL A 106 32.70 8.41 6.57
N ALA A 107 33.21 9.62 6.82
CA ALA A 107 33.49 10.62 5.79
C ALA A 107 34.84 10.43 5.05
N SER A 108 35.58 9.34 5.30
CA SER A 108 36.89 9.14 4.69
C SER A 108 36.79 8.55 3.29
N LYS A 109 37.30 9.21 2.25
CA LYS A 109 37.48 8.60 0.92
C LYS A 109 38.59 7.57 0.99
N GLN A 110 38.27 6.29 1.23
CA GLN A 110 39.18 5.19 0.89
C GLN A 110 38.69 4.52 -0.39
N ALA A 111 39.59 4.29 -1.33
CA ALA A 111 39.31 3.52 -2.53
C ALA A 111 39.14 2.03 -2.14
N ASN A 112 38.14 1.36 -2.73
CA ASN A 112 37.88 -0.08 -2.57
C ASN A 112 37.45 -0.52 -1.16
N GLU A 113 36.62 0.26 -0.47
CA GLU A 113 35.97 -0.22 0.75
C GLU A 113 34.94 -1.32 0.43
N THR A 114 34.99 -2.46 1.12
CA THR A 114 33.87 -3.41 1.15
C THR A 114 33.04 -3.17 2.41
N GLY A 115 31.75 -3.48 2.34
CA GLY A 115 30.92 -3.44 3.52
C GLY A 115 29.57 -4.10 3.34
N MET A 116 28.97 -4.46 4.47
CA MET A 116 27.66 -5.11 4.47
C MET A 116 26.55 -4.09 4.26
N LEU A 117 25.70 -4.35 3.27
CA LEU A 117 24.51 -3.58 2.96
C LEU A 117 23.28 -4.49 2.89
N ILE A 118 22.13 -3.93 3.22
CA ILE A 118 20.83 -4.60 3.06
C ILE A 118 20.45 -4.48 1.58
N GLU A 119 20.48 -5.59 0.84
CA GLU A 119 20.11 -5.64 -0.58
C GLU A 119 18.61 -5.41 -0.74
N TRP A 120 17.83 -6.20 0.00
CA TRP A 120 16.38 -6.17 -0.04
C TRP A 120 15.74 -6.62 1.27
N LEU A 121 14.50 -6.16 1.44
CA LEU A 121 13.52 -6.59 2.42
C LEU A 121 12.35 -7.25 1.68
N ARG A 122 11.96 -8.46 2.11
CA ARG A 122 10.86 -9.20 1.48
C ARG A 122 10.10 -10.04 2.49
N TRP A 123 8.77 -9.98 2.41
CA TRP A 123 7.91 -10.92 3.12
C TRP A 123 7.98 -12.31 2.48
N HIS A 124 8.24 -13.33 3.30
CA HIS A 124 8.28 -14.71 2.87
C HIS A 124 7.81 -15.64 4.01
N LYS A 125 6.83 -16.50 3.72
CA LYS A 125 6.24 -17.43 4.69
C LYS A 125 5.82 -16.75 6.00
N GLY A 126 5.13 -15.61 5.91
CA GLY A 126 4.59 -14.90 7.08
C GLY A 126 5.60 -14.13 7.93
N CYS A 127 6.87 -14.03 7.51
CA CYS A 127 7.87 -13.20 8.18
C CYS A 127 8.57 -12.25 7.20
N LEU A 128 9.04 -11.10 7.71
CA LEU A 128 9.88 -10.21 6.95
C LEU A 128 11.32 -10.75 6.97
N LYS A 129 11.93 -10.87 5.79
CA LYS A 129 13.33 -11.28 5.64
C LYS A 129 14.15 -10.13 5.08
N ALA A 130 15.35 -9.97 5.62
CA ALA A 130 16.36 -9.05 5.12
C ALA A 130 17.50 -9.86 4.50
N CYS A 131 17.88 -9.54 3.27
CA CYS A 131 19.11 -10.07 2.69
C CYS A 131 20.22 -9.05 2.84
N VAL A 132 21.30 -9.48 3.47
CA VAL A 132 22.49 -8.68 3.69
C VAL A 132 23.60 -9.28 2.87
N ILE A 133 24.24 -8.44 2.07
CA ILE A 133 25.35 -8.85 1.21
C ILE A 133 26.51 -7.90 1.36
N GLU A 134 27.69 -8.45 1.22
CA GLU A 134 28.90 -7.66 1.07
C GLU A 134 28.97 -7.05 -0.32
N MET A 135 29.10 -5.73 -0.38
CA MET A 135 29.24 -4.98 -1.62
C MET A 135 30.53 -4.19 -1.62
N LYS A 136 31.10 -4.01 -2.82
CA LYS A 136 32.08 -2.94 -3.09
C LYS A 136 31.36 -1.61 -2.99
N LEU A 137 31.88 -0.71 -2.18
CA LEU A 137 31.27 0.57 -1.89
C LEU A 137 31.98 1.67 -2.67
N THR A 138 31.19 2.58 -3.22
CA THR A 138 31.66 3.89 -3.67
C THR A 138 31.03 4.97 -2.82
N ARG A 139 31.78 6.06 -2.63
CA ARG A 139 31.32 7.24 -1.90
C ARG A 139 31.26 8.42 -2.85
N ASP A 140 30.15 9.14 -2.85
CA ASP A 140 30.06 10.43 -3.52
C ASP A 140 30.82 11.51 -2.72
N ASP A 141 30.95 12.71 -3.29
CA ASP A 141 31.62 13.85 -2.63
C ASP A 141 30.92 14.31 -1.35
N LEU A 142 29.69 13.85 -1.10
CA LEU A 142 28.90 14.11 0.11
C LEU A 142 29.02 12.96 1.13
N GLY A 143 29.87 11.96 0.89
CA GLY A 143 30.05 10.80 1.76
C GLY A 143 28.88 9.82 1.78
N ARG A 144 27.96 9.90 0.80
CA ARG A 144 26.88 8.92 0.64
C ARG A 144 27.44 7.66 0.00
N ILE A 145 27.08 6.53 0.61
CA ILE A 145 27.54 5.21 0.20
C ILE A 145 26.56 4.65 -0.84
N SER A 146 27.08 4.27 -2.01
CA SER A 146 26.38 3.46 -3.00
C SER A 146 27.13 2.16 -3.23
N GLY A 147 26.40 1.07 -3.51
CA GLY A 147 27.00 -0.21 -3.88
C GLY A 147 27.36 -0.19 -5.37
N GLN A 148 28.62 -0.46 -5.70
CA GLN A 148 29.12 -0.50 -7.08
C GLN A 148 29.10 -1.92 -7.67
N GLY A 149 29.05 -2.95 -6.82
CA GLY A 149 28.97 -4.33 -7.26
C GLY A 149 29.07 -5.31 -6.09
N LYS A 150 28.67 -6.57 -6.31
CA LYS A 150 28.87 -7.65 -5.34
C LYS A 150 30.35 -7.97 -5.25
N VAL A 151 30.83 -8.32 -4.06
CA VAL A 151 32.17 -8.88 -3.89
C VAL A 151 32.11 -10.35 -4.31
N ASP A 152 32.97 -10.78 -5.24
CA ASP A 152 33.06 -12.20 -5.62
C ASP A 152 33.53 -13.01 -4.41
N GLY A 153 32.74 -14.03 -4.02
CA GLY A 153 32.93 -14.78 -2.77
C GLY A 153 32.53 -14.02 -1.50
N GLY A 154 31.92 -12.84 -1.62
CA GLY A 154 31.48 -12.03 -0.48
C GLY A 154 30.36 -12.67 0.33
N LEU A 155 30.27 -12.27 1.60
CA LEU A 155 29.31 -12.84 2.54
C LEU A 155 27.87 -12.47 2.14
N LYS A 156 26.99 -13.48 2.05
CA LYS A 156 25.55 -13.30 1.80
C LYS A 156 24.75 -14.02 2.87
N GLU A 157 24.00 -13.26 3.65
CA GLU A 157 23.18 -13.77 4.73
C GLU A 157 21.72 -13.35 4.56
N ILE A 158 20.80 -14.26 4.91
CA ILE A 158 19.36 -14.00 4.90
C ILE A 158 18.87 -14.06 6.34
N ILE A 159 18.57 -12.89 6.88
CA ILE A 159 18.09 -12.73 8.25
C ILE A 159 16.58 -12.73 8.22
N SER A 160 15.97 -13.66 8.94
CA SER A 160 14.52 -13.65 9.14
C SER A 160 14.22 -12.86 10.40
N LEU A 161 13.34 -11.85 10.31
CA LEU A 161 12.88 -11.09 11.45
C LEU A 161 11.82 -11.92 12.21
N THR A 162 12.28 -12.97 12.88
CA THR A 162 11.46 -13.88 13.68
C THR A 162 11.59 -13.59 15.18
N GLY A 163 10.69 -14.19 15.97
CA GLY A 163 10.60 -13.95 17.42
C GLY A 163 10.00 -12.58 17.76
N PHE A 164 9.83 -12.32 19.06
CA PHE A 164 9.14 -11.12 19.55
C PHE A 164 9.80 -9.81 19.09
N LYS A 165 11.14 -9.72 19.16
CA LYS A 165 11.89 -8.53 18.73
C LYS A 165 11.83 -8.33 17.22
N GLY A 166 11.96 -9.39 16.43
CA GLY A 166 11.84 -9.33 14.97
C GLY A 166 10.43 -8.91 14.54
N TRP A 167 9.41 -9.47 15.20
CA TRP A 167 8.02 -9.10 14.97
C TRP A 167 7.74 -7.62 15.29
N LEU A 168 8.23 -7.10 16.42
CA LEU A 168 8.09 -5.68 16.76
C LEU A 168 8.77 -4.75 15.73
N VAL A 169 9.96 -5.12 15.25
CA VAL A 169 10.66 -4.35 14.19
C VAL A 169 9.88 -4.41 12.88
N GLY A 170 9.33 -5.58 12.52
CA GLY A 170 8.47 -5.76 11.36
C GLY A 170 7.20 -4.91 11.45
N LEU A 171 6.52 -4.92 12.60
CA LEU A 171 5.33 -4.10 12.86
C LEU A 171 5.66 -2.61 12.76
N ARG A 172 6.77 -2.18 13.35
CA ARG A 172 7.22 -0.78 13.25
C ARG A 172 7.50 -0.37 11.81
N LEU A 173 8.12 -1.24 11.01
CA LEU A 173 8.33 -0.99 9.58
C LEU A 173 7.00 -0.84 8.84
N LEU A 174 6.01 -1.70 9.12
CA LEU A 174 4.68 -1.61 8.52
C LEU A 174 4.01 -0.28 8.87
N VAL A 175 4.01 0.12 10.14
CA VAL A 175 3.43 1.41 10.56
C VAL A 175 4.11 2.57 9.86
N VAL A 176 5.45 2.57 9.81
CA VAL A 176 6.21 3.61 9.11
C VAL A 176 5.89 3.61 7.61
N CYS A 177 5.78 2.44 6.99
CA CYS A 177 5.38 2.32 5.59
C CYS A 177 3.99 2.91 5.35
N PHE A 178 3.02 2.60 6.22
CA PHE A 178 1.65 3.11 6.11
C PHE A 178 1.54 4.62 6.37
N MET A 179 2.39 5.17 7.23
CA MET A 179 2.39 6.61 7.53
C MET A 179 3.19 7.44 6.52
N GLU A 180 4.34 6.95 6.06
CA GLU A 180 5.23 7.73 5.20
C GLU A 180 4.94 7.55 3.71
N GLN A 181 4.25 6.47 3.30
CA GLN A 181 4.15 6.09 1.89
C GLN A 181 2.70 6.05 1.36
N PRO A 182 2.47 6.56 0.14
CA PRO A 182 1.13 6.82 -0.36
C PRO A 182 0.39 5.58 -0.88
N SER A 183 1.07 4.45 -1.18
CA SER A 183 0.41 3.31 -1.81
C SER A 183 -0.62 2.68 -0.89
N PHE A 184 -0.37 2.63 0.42
CA PHE A 184 -1.38 2.11 1.35
C PHE A 184 -2.67 2.93 1.31
N SER A 185 -2.58 4.25 1.48
CA SER A 185 -3.75 5.13 1.39
C SER A 185 -4.41 5.03 0.02
N SER A 186 -3.62 4.97 -1.04
CA SER A 186 -4.07 4.87 -2.44
C SER A 186 -4.84 3.60 -2.74
N HIS A 187 -4.50 2.48 -2.09
CA HIS A 187 -5.09 1.18 -2.37
C HIS A 187 -6.15 0.76 -1.35
N ILE A 188 -6.04 1.19 -0.09
CA ILE A 188 -6.92 0.75 1.00
C ILE A 188 -8.12 1.68 1.18
N VAL A 189 -7.93 3.00 1.10
CA VAL A 189 -9.02 3.97 1.34
C VAL A 189 -10.24 3.71 0.46
N PRO A 190 -10.12 3.42 -0.86
CA PRO A 190 -11.27 3.10 -1.70
C PRO A 190 -12.05 1.88 -1.22
N TYR A 191 -11.37 0.86 -0.69
CA TYR A 191 -12.04 -0.30 -0.10
C TYR A 191 -12.77 0.05 1.20
N VAL A 192 -12.17 0.88 2.06
CA VAL A 192 -12.81 1.31 3.31
C VAL A 192 -14.13 2.03 3.02
N PHE A 193 -14.12 2.99 2.08
CA PHE A 193 -15.35 3.67 1.66
C PHE A 193 -16.37 2.71 1.04
N ALA A 194 -15.93 1.79 0.19
CA ALA A 194 -16.83 0.82 -0.43
C ALA A 194 -17.49 -0.10 0.62
N PHE A 195 -16.73 -0.61 1.60
CA PHE A 195 -17.27 -1.45 2.67
C PHE A 195 -18.18 -0.67 3.61
N PHE A 196 -17.85 0.59 3.90
CA PHE A 196 -18.73 1.45 4.68
C PHE A 196 -20.06 1.70 3.95
N ALA A 197 -20.01 1.98 2.65
CA ALA A 197 -21.21 2.12 1.81
C ALA A 197 -22.05 0.84 1.79
N ILE A 198 -21.43 -0.34 1.66
CA ILE A 198 -22.11 -1.63 1.75
C ILE A 198 -22.78 -1.81 3.13
N GLY A 199 -22.07 -1.50 4.21
CA GLY A 199 -22.60 -1.61 5.57
C GLY A 199 -23.84 -0.74 5.80
N LEU A 200 -23.80 0.52 5.33
CA LEU A 200 -24.95 1.41 5.37
C LEU A 200 -26.11 0.90 4.51
N TRP A 201 -25.83 0.44 3.29
CA TRP A 201 -26.87 -0.06 2.38
C TRP A 201 -27.55 -1.32 2.93
N VAL A 202 -26.78 -2.24 3.52
CA VAL A 202 -27.32 -3.42 4.17
C VAL A 202 -28.21 -3.06 5.36
N ASN A 203 -27.82 -2.08 6.18
CA ASN A 203 -28.62 -1.63 7.30
C ASN A 203 -29.99 -1.10 6.86
N GLU A 204 -30.05 -0.37 5.75
CA GLU A 204 -31.25 0.34 5.32
C GLU A 204 -32.24 -0.51 4.52
N TYR A 205 -31.81 -1.64 3.99
CA TYR A 205 -32.64 -2.52 3.16
C TYR A 205 -32.90 -3.90 3.77
N ILE A 206 -32.21 -4.27 4.86
CA ILE A 206 -32.44 -5.54 5.59
C ILE A 206 -33.20 -5.32 6.91
N PHE A 207 -33.19 -4.12 7.49
CA PHE A 207 -34.00 -3.73 8.65
C PHE A 207 -35.10 -2.74 8.26
#